data_AF-A0AAJ5NMV4-F1
#
_entry.id   AF-A0AAJ5NMV4-F1
#
_cell.length_a   1.000
_cell.length_b   1.000
_cell.length_c   1.000
_cell.angle_alpha   90.00
_cell.angle_beta   90.00
_cell.angle_gamma   90.00
#
_symmetry.space_group_name_H-M   'P 1'
#
loop_
_entity.id
_entity.type
_entity.pdbx_description
1 polymer ?
#
loop_
_entity_poly.entity_id
_entity_poly.type
_entity_poly.pdbx_seq_one_letter_code
_entity_poly.pdbx_strand_id
1 'polypeptide(L)'
;MLKITKFLKIAFAFTPTITFLSCGQVISQAEQLLTTKDKKDSPYVKIDEKTKSFTLDLSTSGIEKIEKSAFFSLKSRFYQKINAQNSEQKESDETKKDEKKVDDSKKDTKKTDDSKNKINFYFLSKIIFPESLKEIDDYAFYADSANLQDSEKIVELDFSKATKLKRIGNFAFQGNNIKKLVLPPLITSIGKQAFAKNKLEQVDFSQATKLETIQTGAFFDNKINELDFSGNTELSEIFLASFESNQIAKVKFNPNGKPLVIRDSAFKDNIIKNETDLENLPKNSKIEGIFN
;
A
#
# COMPACT_ATOMS: atom_id res chain seq x y z
N MET A 1 -28.26 46.43 -2.57
CA MET A 1 -28.05 44.97 -2.44
C MET A 1 -28.49 44.36 -3.77
N LEU A 2 -27.75 43.57 -4.53
CA LEU A 2 -26.81 42.51 -4.21
C LEU A 2 -25.92 42.32 -5.48
N LYS A 3 -24.58 42.35 -5.35
CA LYS A 3 -23.64 41.94 -6.41
C LYS A 3 -23.42 40.43 -6.29
N ILE A 4 -23.65 39.67 -7.36
CA ILE A 4 -23.16 38.29 -7.47
C ILE A 4 -22.56 38.09 -8.86
N THR A 5 -21.25 38.36 -8.97
CA THR A 5 -20.39 37.85 -10.04
C THR A 5 -20.03 36.41 -9.71
N LYS A 6 -20.58 35.45 -10.46
CA LYS A 6 -20.25 34.03 -10.34
C LYS A 6 -19.06 33.73 -11.26
N PHE A 7 -17.86 33.66 -10.69
CA PHE A 7 -16.68 33.13 -11.39
C PHE A 7 -16.80 31.60 -11.45
N LEU A 8 -17.06 31.07 -12.65
CA LEU A 8 -16.95 29.65 -12.93
C LEU A 8 -15.46 29.31 -13.06
N LYS A 9 -14.83 28.89 -11.96
CA LYS A 9 -13.51 28.23 -12.01
C LYS A 9 -13.73 26.84 -12.60
N ILE A 10 -13.54 26.72 -13.91
CA ILE A 10 -13.39 25.42 -14.58
C ILE A 10 -12.00 24.92 -14.18
N ALA A 11 -11.93 24.10 -13.13
CA ALA A 11 -10.76 23.30 -12.86
C ALA A 11 -10.72 22.19 -13.92
N PHE A 12 -9.78 22.28 -14.85
CA PHE A 12 -9.45 21.14 -15.71
C PHE A 12 -8.87 20.05 -14.81
N ALA A 13 -9.70 19.09 -14.43
CA ALA A 13 -9.22 17.82 -13.89
C ALA A 13 -8.51 17.09 -15.03
N PHE A 14 -7.21 17.32 -15.18
CA PHE A 14 -6.34 16.40 -15.92
C PHE A 14 -6.38 15.07 -15.16
N THR A 15 -7.25 14.16 -15.58
CA THR A 15 -7.13 12.74 -15.23
C THR A 15 -6.08 12.16 -16.18
N PRO A 16 -4.85 11.88 -15.74
CA PRO A 16 -3.90 11.16 -16.58
C PRO A 16 -4.43 9.73 -16.78
N THR A 17 -5.16 9.50 -17.87
CA THR A 17 -5.54 8.16 -18.30
C THR A 17 -4.28 7.49 -18.84
N ILE A 18 -3.70 6.56 -18.07
CA ILE A 18 -2.57 5.76 -18.55
C ILE A 18 -3.14 4.72 -19.53
N THR A 19 -3.08 5.01 -20.83
CA THR A 19 -3.34 4.03 -21.89
C THR A 19 -2.08 3.21 -22.14
N PHE A 20 -2.20 1.89 -21.98
CA PHE A 20 -1.14 0.92 -22.31
C PHE A 20 -0.93 0.87 -23.83
N LEU A 21 0.12 1.53 -24.31
CA LEU A 21 0.62 1.31 -25.68
C LEU A 21 1.83 0.37 -25.61
N SER A 22 1.61 -0.85 -26.08
CA SER A 22 2.65 -1.85 -26.30
C SER A 22 3.52 -1.45 -27.50
N CYS A 23 4.77 -1.07 -27.23
CA CYS A 23 5.96 -1.59 -27.92
C CYS A 23 7.23 -1.01 -27.27
N GLY A 24 8.15 -1.88 -26.83
CA GLY A 24 9.42 -1.51 -26.21
C GLY A 24 9.37 -1.61 -24.67
N GLN A 25 10.12 -2.57 -24.11
CA GLN A 25 10.28 -2.91 -22.67
C GLN A 25 9.00 -2.81 -21.80
N VAL A 26 8.54 -3.95 -21.28
CA VAL A 26 7.46 -3.98 -20.27
C VAL A 26 7.96 -3.31 -18.99
N ILE A 27 7.69 -2.02 -18.83
CA ILE A 27 7.91 -1.27 -17.59
C ILE A 27 6.85 -1.74 -16.58
N SER A 28 7.28 -2.15 -15.39
CA SER A 28 6.37 -2.63 -14.34
C SER A 28 5.38 -1.54 -13.92
N GLN A 29 4.20 -1.93 -13.43
CA GLN A 29 3.20 -0.95 -12.98
C GLN A 29 3.76 0.00 -11.91
N ALA A 30 4.58 -0.50 -10.97
CA ALA A 30 5.21 0.38 -9.98
C ALA A 30 6.17 1.39 -10.62
N GLU A 31 7.00 0.99 -11.60
CA GLU A 31 7.86 1.93 -12.30
C GLU A 31 7.05 3.03 -13.03
N GLN A 32 5.91 2.68 -13.63
CA GLN A 32 5.02 3.66 -14.27
C GLN A 32 4.40 4.65 -13.26
N LEU A 33 4.16 4.21 -12.03
CA LEU A 33 3.56 5.03 -10.98
C LEU A 33 4.60 5.86 -10.22
N LEU A 34 5.84 5.38 -10.12
CA LEU A 34 6.91 6.03 -9.37
C LEU A 34 7.78 6.93 -10.25
N THR A 35 7.81 6.73 -11.56
CA THR A 35 8.64 7.52 -12.47
C THR A 35 7.83 8.00 -13.67
N THR A 36 7.99 9.27 -14.04
CA THR A 36 7.46 9.78 -15.31
C THR A 36 8.42 9.46 -16.46
N LYS A 37 7.92 9.38 -17.70
CA LYS A 37 8.75 9.18 -18.91
C LYS A 37 9.89 10.21 -19.03
N ASP A 38 9.68 11.42 -18.52
CA ASP A 38 10.64 12.53 -18.55
C ASP A 38 11.62 12.52 -17.36
N LYS A 39 11.58 11.50 -16.48
CA LYS A 39 12.33 11.48 -15.20
C LYS A 39 12.02 12.66 -14.27
N LYS A 40 10.87 13.30 -14.44
CA LYS A 40 10.31 14.30 -13.50
C LYS A 40 9.63 13.59 -12.34
N ASP A 41 9.44 14.33 -11.24
CA ASP A 41 8.78 13.82 -10.06
C ASP A 41 7.40 13.23 -10.38
N SER A 42 7.09 12.06 -9.80
CA SER A 42 5.79 11.43 -9.99
C SER A 42 4.68 12.26 -9.33
N PRO A 43 3.54 12.50 -10.02
CA PRO A 43 2.41 13.23 -9.44
C PRO A 43 1.73 12.45 -8.30
N TYR A 44 2.02 11.16 -8.16
CA TYR A 44 1.45 10.28 -7.13
C TYR A 44 2.35 10.16 -5.90
N VAL A 45 3.57 10.69 -5.94
CA VAL A 45 4.53 10.53 -4.85
C VAL A 45 4.52 11.78 -3.96
N LYS A 46 4.21 11.60 -2.68
CA LYS A 46 4.29 12.63 -1.65
C LYS A 46 5.36 12.25 -0.63
N ILE A 47 6.48 12.97 -0.66
CA ILE A 47 7.64 12.71 0.21
C ILE A 47 7.41 13.24 1.63
N ASP A 48 7.80 12.45 2.62
CA ASP A 48 8.06 12.88 3.99
C ASP A 48 9.57 12.85 4.26
N GLU A 49 10.16 14.05 4.34
CA GLU A 49 11.59 14.23 4.58
C GLU A 49 12.06 13.76 5.96
N LYS A 50 11.18 13.80 6.97
CA LYS A 50 11.50 13.46 8.36
C LYS A 50 11.64 11.96 8.53
N THR A 51 10.72 11.19 7.93
CA THR A 51 10.68 9.73 8.06
C THR A 51 11.45 9.01 6.96
N LYS A 52 11.96 9.74 5.95
CA LYS A 52 12.57 9.16 4.74
C LYS A 52 11.63 8.15 4.07
N SER A 53 10.36 8.54 3.98
CA SER A 53 9.31 7.75 3.36
C SER A 53 8.51 8.56 2.34
N PHE A 54 7.67 7.88 1.57
CA PHE A 54 6.69 8.54 0.72
C PHE A 54 5.33 7.86 0.78
N THR A 55 4.29 8.66 0.55
CA THR A 55 2.94 8.20 0.27
C THR A 55 2.74 8.05 -1.23
N LEU A 56 2.24 6.90 -1.67
CA LEU A 56 1.70 6.69 -3.01
C LEU A 56 0.23 7.08 -3.01
N ASP A 57 -0.06 8.32 -3.41
CA ASP A 57 -1.42 8.85 -3.51
C ASP A 57 -1.98 8.60 -4.91
N LEU A 58 -2.73 7.50 -5.05
CA LEU A 58 -3.39 7.14 -6.30
C LEU A 58 -4.79 7.74 -6.40
N SER A 59 -5.22 8.61 -5.48
CA SER A 59 -6.63 8.96 -5.32
C SER A 59 -7.25 9.73 -6.48
N THR A 60 -6.44 10.31 -7.36
CA THR A 60 -6.85 10.99 -8.60
C THR A 60 -6.60 10.15 -9.85
N SER A 61 -6.05 8.94 -9.70
CA SER A 61 -5.78 8.04 -10.82
C SER A 61 -7.05 7.33 -11.28
N GLY A 62 -7.07 6.91 -12.56
CA GLY A 62 -8.12 6.06 -13.13
C GLY A 62 -7.82 4.56 -13.05
N ILE A 63 -6.91 4.15 -12.15
CA ILE A 63 -6.45 2.77 -12.07
C ILE A 63 -7.59 1.89 -11.57
N GLU A 64 -7.92 0.86 -12.35
CA GLU A 64 -8.95 -0.11 -11.96
C GLU A 64 -8.36 -1.36 -11.29
N LYS A 65 -7.06 -1.61 -11.48
CA LYS A 65 -6.40 -2.82 -10.97
C LYS A 65 -4.95 -2.54 -10.59
N ILE A 66 -4.53 -2.99 -9.40
CA ILE A 66 -3.12 -3.14 -9.07
C ILE A 66 -2.67 -4.54 -9.48
N GLU A 67 -1.64 -4.63 -10.32
CA GLU A 67 -1.18 -5.86 -10.94
C GLU A 67 -0.43 -6.78 -9.98
N LYS A 68 -0.39 -8.06 -10.34
CA LYS A 68 0.35 -9.09 -9.60
C LYS A 68 1.79 -8.65 -9.39
N SER A 69 2.26 -8.74 -8.15
CA SER A 69 3.64 -8.42 -7.76
C SER A 69 4.08 -6.97 -8.09
N ALA A 70 3.16 -6.02 -8.31
CA ALA A 70 3.48 -4.65 -8.74
C ALA A 70 4.56 -3.99 -7.87
N PHE A 71 4.47 -4.13 -6.55
CA PHE A 71 5.39 -3.59 -5.54
C PHE A 71 6.14 -4.71 -4.79
N PHE A 72 6.41 -5.85 -5.42
CA PHE A 72 7.04 -6.99 -4.76
C PHE A 72 8.53 -6.77 -4.40
N SER A 73 9.27 -6.05 -5.24
CA SER A 73 10.72 -5.87 -5.09
C SER A 73 11.09 -4.60 -4.33
N LEU A 74 12.31 -4.55 -3.78
CA LEU A 74 12.87 -3.32 -3.21
C LEU A 74 12.90 -2.17 -4.23
N LYS A 75 13.23 -2.46 -5.50
CA LYS A 75 13.25 -1.47 -6.59
C LYS A 75 11.89 -0.80 -6.83
N SER A 76 10.82 -1.56 -6.64
CA SER A 76 9.46 -1.05 -6.75
C SER A 76 8.95 -0.36 -5.47
N ARG A 77 9.75 -0.28 -4.39
CA ARG A 77 9.35 0.27 -3.09
C ARG A 77 10.14 1.48 -2.63
N PHE A 78 11.07 2.00 -3.44
CA PHE A 78 11.77 3.25 -3.16
C PHE A 78 11.54 4.31 -4.23
N TYR A 79 11.65 5.56 -3.82
CA TYR A 79 11.67 6.73 -4.68
C TYR A 79 13.01 7.46 -4.54
N GLN A 80 13.62 7.83 -5.67
CA GLN A 80 14.88 8.56 -5.70
C GLN A 80 14.62 10.04 -6.03
N LYS A 81 15.11 10.94 -5.19
CA LYS A 81 15.11 12.39 -5.45
C LYS A 81 16.53 12.91 -5.58
N ILE A 82 16.80 13.63 -6.66
CA ILE A 82 18.10 14.28 -6.92
C ILE A 82 17.98 15.74 -6.50
N ASN A 83 18.74 16.16 -5.49
CA ASN A 83 18.84 17.57 -5.12
C ASN A 83 20.05 18.18 -5.85
N ALA A 84 19.81 19.07 -6.81
CA ALA A 84 20.86 19.91 -7.36
C ALA A 84 21.27 20.94 -6.29
N GLN A 85 22.56 21.08 -6.02
CA GLN A 85 23.02 22.21 -5.21
C GLN A 85 23.01 23.48 -6.07
N ASN A 86 22.25 24.49 -5.65
CA ASN A 86 22.35 25.83 -6.21
C ASN A 86 23.76 26.37 -5.94
N SER A 87 24.58 26.51 -6.99
CA SER A 87 25.73 27.40 -6.96
C SER A 87 25.25 28.83 -7.20
N GLU A 88 24.95 29.56 -6.12
CA GLU A 88 24.78 31.01 -6.22
C GLU A 88 26.16 31.69 -6.29
N GLN A 89 26.37 32.40 -7.41
CA GLN A 89 27.21 33.59 -7.61
C GLN A 89 28.68 33.58 -7.16
N LYS A 90 29.58 33.64 -8.14
CA LYS A 90 30.58 34.72 -8.25
C LYS A 90 31.12 34.79 -9.67
N GLU A 91 30.53 35.69 -10.46
CA GLU A 91 31.12 36.22 -11.68
C GLU A 91 31.53 37.66 -11.34
N SER A 92 32.82 37.90 -11.17
CA SER A 92 33.44 39.22 -11.30
C SER A 92 34.97 39.07 -11.30
N ASP A 93 35.57 39.51 -12.40
CA ASP A 93 36.90 40.12 -12.54
C ASP A 93 38.11 39.26 -12.11
N GLU A 94 39.14 39.01 -12.92
CA GLU A 94 39.94 40.01 -13.62
C GLU A 94 40.96 39.35 -14.58
N THR A 95 41.44 40.17 -15.49
CA THR A 95 42.23 39.91 -16.71
C THR A 95 43.75 39.79 -16.53
N LYS A 96 44.37 38.99 -17.44
CA LYS A 96 45.69 39.15 -18.12
C LYS A 96 47.02 39.02 -17.33
N LYS A 97 47.88 38.05 -17.72
CA LYS A 97 49.10 38.24 -18.57
C LYS A 97 50.09 37.04 -18.54
N ASP A 98 50.45 36.61 -19.76
CA ASP A 98 51.79 36.34 -20.35
C ASP A 98 52.84 35.40 -19.71
N GLU A 99 53.09 34.30 -20.46
CA GLU A 99 54.35 33.63 -20.87
C GLU A 99 55.58 33.50 -19.92
N LYS A 100 56.00 32.26 -19.59
CA LYS A 100 57.14 31.50 -20.20
C LYS A 100 57.44 30.14 -19.51
N LYS A 101 57.89 29.19 -20.35
CA LYS A 101 58.42 27.82 -20.16
C LYS A 101 59.09 27.48 -18.80
N VAL A 102 58.97 26.24 -18.31
CA VAL A 102 59.87 25.08 -18.54
C VAL A 102 59.30 23.81 -17.84
N ASP A 103 59.54 22.68 -18.51
CA ASP A 103 59.38 21.26 -18.15
C ASP A 103 59.59 20.89 -16.67
N ASP A 104 58.70 20.07 -16.08
CA ASP A 104 59.09 18.77 -15.51
C ASP A 104 57.87 17.99 -14.95
N SER A 105 57.71 16.77 -15.46
CA SER A 105 57.22 15.56 -14.77
C SER A 105 56.36 15.73 -13.49
N LYS A 106 55.03 15.78 -13.63
CA LYS A 106 54.06 15.17 -12.70
C LYS A 106 52.71 15.01 -13.37
N LYS A 107 52.32 13.76 -13.64
CA LYS A 107 51.00 13.41 -14.15
C LYS A 107 50.02 13.47 -12.96
N ASP A 108 49.68 14.69 -12.56
CA ASP A 108 48.53 14.96 -11.70
C ASP A 108 47.27 14.56 -12.48
N THR A 109 46.71 13.41 -12.12
CA THR A 109 45.38 13.02 -12.53
C THR A 109 44.41 14.07 -11.99
N LYS A 110 43.98 14.96 -12.89
CA LYS A 110 42.75 15.74 -12.83
C LYS A 110 41.70 14.97 -12.01
N LYS A 111 41.51 15.37 -10.75
CA LYS A 111 40.25 15.14 -10.06
C LYS A 111 39.21 15.89 -10.87
N THR A 112 38.47 15.16 -11.69
CA THR A 112 37.18 15.62 -12.19
C THR A 112 36.35 15.95 -10.97
N ASP A 113 35.99 17.22 -10.86
CA ASP A 113 35.10 17.75 -9.84
C ASP A 113 33.70 17.17 -10.10
N ASP A 114 33.44 15.98 -9.56
CA ASP A 114 32.10 15.41 -9.41
C ASP A 114 31.34 16.29 -8.41
N SER A 115 30.84 17.42 -8.91
CA SER A 115 29.90 18.27 -8.19
C SER A 115 28.72 17.42 -7.69
N LYS A 116 28.72 17.22 -6.37
CA LYS A 116 27.98 16.19 -5.65
C LYS A 116 26.47 16.42 -5.68
N ASN A 117 25.78 15.89 -6.68
CA ASN A 117 24.34 15.69 -6.60
C ASN A 117 24.04 14.66 -5.49
N LYS A 118 23.43 15.12 -4.39
CA LYS A 118 23.02 14.24 -3.29
C LYS A 118 21.74 13.51 -3.69
N ILE A 119 21.80 12.19 -3.82
CA ILE A 119 20.64 11.33 -4.05
C ILE A 119 20.03 10.97 -2.69
N ASN A 120 18.74 11.24 -2.51
CA ASN A 120 17.98 10.80 -1.35
C ASN A 120 17.01 9.68 -1.75
N PHE A 121 16.89 8.68 -0.89
CA PHE A 121 15.97 7.55 -1.05
C PHE A 121 14.83 7.65 -0.04
N TYR A 122 13.62 7.36 -0.49
CA TYR A 122 12.40 7.36 0.32
C TYR A 122 11.67 6.04 0.11
N PHE A 123 11.19 5.41 1.18
CA PHE A 123 10.50 4.12 1.10
C PHE A 123 8.98 4.26 1.13
N LEU A 124 8.27 3.38 0.44
CA LEU A 124 6.81 3.37 0.42
C LEU A 124 6.25 3.04 1.81
N SER A 125 5.61 4.01 2.45
CA SER A 125 5.03 3.84 3.80
C SER A 125 3.51 3.85 3.81
N LYS A 126 2.88 4.60 2.90
CA LYS A 126 1.43 4.77 2.84
C LYS A 126 0.90 4.69 1.42
N ILE A 127 -0.29 4.13 1.25
CA ILE A 127 -0.99 4.11 -0.04
C ILE A 127 -2.40 4.69 0.14
N ILE A 128 -2.82 5.57 -0.77
CA ILE A 128 -4.19 6.06 -0.88
C ILE A 128 -4.78 5.56 -2.20
N PHE A 129 -5.80 4.72 -2.12
CA PHE A 129 -6.37 4.05 -3.29
C PHE A 129 -7.45 4.91 -4.00
N PRO A 130 -7.60 4.79 -5.34
CA PRO A 130 -8.61 5.53 -6.10
C PRO A 130 -10.01 4.90 -6.02
N GLU A 131 -11.02 5.70 -6.35
CA GLU A 131 -12.41 5.23 -6.50
C GLU A 131 -12.59 4.23 -7.63
N SER A 132 -11.81 4.32 -8.70
CA SER A 132 -11.88 3.41 -9.84
C SER A 132 -11.38 2.00 -9.51
N LEU A 133 -10.66 1.80 -8.40
CA LEU A 133 -10.03 0.52 -8.08
C LEU A 133 -11.07 -0.57 -7.86
N LYS A 134 -10.96 -1.65 -8.62
CA LYS A 134 -11.80 -2.85 -8.53
C LYS A 134 -11.06 -4.05 -7.95
N GLU A 135 -9.74 -4.07 -8.07
CA GLU A 135 -8.95 -5.28 -7.83
C GLU A 135 -7.52 -4.97 -7.40
N ILE A 136 -7.03 -5.71 -6.40
CA ILE A 136 -5.61 -5.78 -6.06
C ILE A 136 -5.19 -7.23 -6.23
N ASP A 137 -4.26 -7.50 -7.12
CA ASP A 137 -3.85 -8.87 -7.45
C ASP A 137 -2.90 -9.49 -6.41
N ASP A 138 -2.66 -10.78 -6.61
CA ASP A 138 -1.76 -11.58 -5.79
C ASP A 138 -0.39 -10.91 -5.65
N TYR A 139 0.18 -10.95 -4.45
CA TYR A 139 1.50 -10.40 -4.14
C TYR A 139 1.72 -8.91 -4.47
N ALA A 140 0.67 -8.15 -4.84
CA ALA A 140 0.78 -6.76 -5.32
C ALA A 140 1.65 -5.88 -4.42
N PHE A 141 1.55 -6.04 -3.11
CA PHE A 141 2.33 -5.36 -2.08
C PHE A 141 2.90 -6.36 -1.06
N TYR A 142 3.25 -7.57 -1.48
CA TYR A 142 3.95 -8.54 -0.63
C TYR A 142 5.28 -7.97 -0.15
N ALA A 143 5.56 -8.09 1.14
CA ALA A 143 6.81 -7.68 1.74
C ALA A 143 7.58 -8.91 2.25
N ASP A 144 8.69 -9.19 1.57
CA ASP A 144 9.58 -10.28 1.97
C ASP A 144 10.38 -9.88 3.21
N SER A 145 10.06 -10.48 4.36
CA SER A 145 10.77 -10.20 5.62
C SER A 145 12.23 -10.65 5.61
N ALA A 146 12.65 -11.51 4.66
CA ALA A 146 14.06 -11.87 4.50
C ALA A 146 14.87 -10.77 3.79
N ASN A 147 14.21 -9.90 3.02
CA ASN A 147 14.86 -8.94 2.13
C ASN A 147 14.50 -7.47 2.42
N LEU A 148 13.47 -7.22 3.24
CA LEU A 148 13.01 -5.89 3.61
C LEU A 148 13.18 -5.64 5.10
N GLN A 149 13.80 -4.52 5.42
CA GLN A 149 13.87 -3.99 6.78
C GLN A 149 12.53 -3.39 7.20
N ASP A 150 12.30 -3.24 8.50
CA ASP A 150 11.04 -2.73 9.02
C ASP A 150 10.72 -1.30 8.56
N SER A 151 11.73 -0.49 8.24
CA SER A 151 11.57 0.86 7.67
C SER A 151 11.13 0.87 6.20
N GLU A 152 11.16 -0.28 5.51
CA GLU A 152 10.87 -0.42 4.07
C GLU A 152 9.48 -1.04 3.82
N LYS A 153 8.72 -1.27 4.90
CA LYS A 153 7.40 -1.90 4.88
C LYS A 153 6.29 -0.86 4.99
N ILE A 154 5.16 -1.15 4.33
CA ILE A 154 3.97 -0.29 4.37
C ILE A 154 3.38 -0.31 5.79
N VAL A 155 3.00 0.86 6.29
CA VAL A 155 2.41 1.03 7.62
C VAL A 155 0.94 1.44 7.58
N GLU A 156 0.49 2.02 6.46
CA GLU A 156 -0.86 2.58 6.35
C GLU A 156 -1.47 2.36 4.96
N LEU A 157 -2.73 1.95 4.94
CA LEU A 157 -3.56 1.83 3.75
C LEU A 157 -4.80 2.71 3.92
N ASP A 158 -5.12 3.48 2.89
CA ASP A 158 -6.33 4.29 2.85
C ASP A 158 -7.24 3.82 1.70
N PHE A 159 -8.25 3.04 2.08
CA PHE A 159 -9.32 2.57 1.20
C PHE A 159 -10.56 3.50 1.19
N SER A 160 -10.51 4.66 1.85
CA SER A 160 -11.70 5.54 2.03
C SER A 160 -12.37 5.93 0.71
N LYS A 161 -11.57 6.02 -0.38
CA LYS A 161 -12.07 6.28 -1.73
C LYS A 161 -12.34 5.03 -2.55
N ALA A 162 -11.77 3.88 -2.21
CA ALA A 162 -11.81 2.64 -3.00
C ALA A 162 -13.16 1.91 -2.93
N THR A 163 -14.26 2.63 -3.14
CA THR A 163 -15.63 2.14 -2.96
C THR A 163 -16.04 1.06 -3.96
N LYS A 164 -15.28 0.89 -5.06
CA LYS A 164 -15.52 -0.14 -6.09
C LYS A 164 -14.63 -1.37 -5.94
N LEU A 165 -13.76 -1.42 -4.92
CA LEU A 165 -12.83 -2.54 -4.72
C LEU A 165 -13.62 -3.80 -4.35
N LYS A 166 -13.50 -4.85 -5.17
CA LYS A 166 -14.20 -6.12 -4.99
C LYS A 166 -13.30 -7.22 -4.44
N ARG A 167 -12.02 -7.22 -4.80
CA ARG A 167 -11.11 -8.32 -4.45
C ARG A 167 -9.73 -7.84 -4.04
N ILE A 168 -9.22 -8.44 -2.97
CA ILE A 168 -7.82 -8.40 -2.58
C ILE A 168 -7.25 -9.79 -2.77
N GLY A 169 -6.20 -9.90 -3.58
CA GLY A 169 -5.58 -11.16 -3.98
C GLY A 169 -4.78 -11.84 -2.87
N ASN A 170 -4.30 -13.03 -3.18
CA ASN A 170 -3.50 -13.84 -2.27
C ASN A 170 -2.18 -13.13 -1.96
N PHE A 171 -1.76 -13.16 -0.69
CA PHE A 171 -0.47 -12.59 -0.25
C PHE A 171 -0.32 -11.07 -0.53
N ALA A 172 -1.39 -10.38 -0.93
CA ALA A 172 -1.33 -9.03 -1.50
C ALA A 172 -0.64 -8.02 -0.59
N PHE A 173 -0.77 -8.13 0.73
CA PHE A 173 -0.15 -7.25 1.73
C PHE A 173 0.59 -8.03 2.82
N GLN A 174 0.92 -9.30 2.58
CA GLN A 174 1.62 -10.12 3.59
C GLN A 174 2.96 -9.50 3.97
N GLY A 175 3.31 -9.57 5.27
CA GLY A 175 4.64 -9.23 5.77
C GLY A 175 4.93 -7.73 5.92
N ASN A 176 3.91 -6.87 5.82
CA ASN A 176 4.05 -5.43 6.03
C ASN A 176 3.89 -5.05 7.52
N ASN A 177 3.84 -3.76 7.81
CA ASN A 177 3.72 -3.20 9.16
C ASN A 177 2.37 -2.48 9.38
N ILE A 178 1.32 -2.90 8.68
CA ILE A 178 0.01 -2.25 8.71
C ILE A 178 -0.62 -2.44 10.10
N LYS A 179 -1.09 -1.34 10.70
CA LYS A 179 -1.66 -1.34 12.07
C LYS A 179 -3.18 -1.30 12.15
N LYS A 180 -3.81 -0.63 11.19
CA LYS A 180 -5.25 -0.47 11.11
C LYS A 180 -5.72 -0.67 9.69
N LEU A 181 -6.89 -1.27 9.54
CA LEU A 181 -7.50 -1.52 8.26
C LEU A 181 -8.99 -1.17 8.33
N VAL A 182 -9.45 -0.34 7.40
CA VAL A 182 -10.88 -0.09 7.17
C VAL A 182 -11.21 -0.66 5.80
N LEU A 183 -12.09 -1.65 5.75
CA LEU A 183 -12.43 -2.30 4.49
C LEU A 183 -13.49 -1.50 3.70
N PRO A 184 -13.38 -1.42 2.37
CA PRO A 184 -14.35 -0.70 1.55
C PRO A 184 -15.66 -1.48 1.35
N PRO A 185 -16.75 -0.80 0.96
CA PRO A 185 -18.08 -1.39 1.06
C PRO A 185 -18.42 -2.54 0.10
N LEU A 186 -17.79 -2.57 -1.08
CA LEU A 186 -18.07 -3.56 -2.12
C LEU A 186 -17.06 -4.72 -2.15
N ILE A 187 -16.18 -4.83 -1.16
CA ILE A 187 -15.25 -5.96 -1.06
C ILE A 187 -16.06 -7.26 -0.90
N THR A 188 -15.79 -8.26 -1.74
CA THR A 188 -16.45 -9.57 -1.68
C THR A 188 -15.53 -10.67 -1.19
N SER A 189 -14.22 -10.56 -1.44
CA SER A 189 -13.25 -11.56 -1.01
C SER A 189 -11.90 -10.98 -0.61
N ILE A 190 -11.34 -11.58 0.44
CA ILE A 190 -9.98 -11.33 0.93
C ILE A 190 -9.18 -12.62 0.75
N GLY A 191 -8.14 -12.56 -0.09
CA GLY A 191 -7.36 -13.71 -0.54
C GLY A 191 -6.53 -14.40 0.54
N LYS A 192 -6.00 -15.57 0.20
CA LYS A 192 -5.17 -16.39 1.08
C LYS A 192 -3.99 -15.56 1.58
N GLN A 193 -3.83 -15.52 2.91
CA GLN A 193 -2.74 -14.78 3.56
C GLN A 193 -2.60 -13.31 3.13
N ALA A 194 -3.67 -12.68 2.63
CA ALA A 194 -3.62 -11.33 2.08
C ALA A 194 -3.04 -10.29 3.06
N PHE A 195 -3.35 -10.40 4.34
CA PHE A 195 -2.86 -9.53 5.41
C PHE A 195 -2.08 -10.29 6.49
N ALA A 196 -1.58 -11.49 6.18
CA ALA A 196 -0.81 -12.27 7.14
C ALA A 196 0.49 -11.56 7.56
N LYS A 197 0.95 -11.79 8.78
CA LYS A 197 2.23 -11.27 9.30
C LYS A 197 2.31 -9.74 9.22
N ASN A 198 1.27 -9.07 9.70
CA ASN A 198 1.22 -7.62 9.84
C ASN A 198 1.22 -7.22 11.32
N LYS A 199 0.92 -5.96 11.61
CA LYS A 199 0.79 -5.42 12.98
C LYS A 199 -0.65 -4.98 13.25
N LEU A 200 -1.63 -5.60 12.59
CA LEU A 200 -3.03 -5.17 12.65
C LEU A 200 -3.57 -5.33 14.06
N GLU A 201 -3.93 -4.22 14.69
CA GLU A 201 -4.58 -4.18 16.01
C GLU A 201 -6.11 -4.11 15.85
N GLN A 202 -6.58 -3.51 14.75
CA GLN A 202 -7.99 -3.29 14.46
C GLN A 202 -8.26 -3.47 12.97
N VAL A 203 -9.37 -4.15 12.66
CA VAL A 203 -9.93 -4.23 11.31
C VAL A 203 -11.40 -3.86 11.39
N ASP A 204 -11.78 -2.78 10.70
CA ASP A 204 -13.16 -2.33 10.61
C ASP A 204 -13.84 -2.98 9.39
N PHE A 205 -14.73 -3.94 9.69
CA PHE A 205 -15.56 -4.65 8.72
C PHE A 205 -16.94 -4.00 8.52
N SER A 206 -17.28 -2.92 9.25
CA SER A 206 -18.64 -2.37 9.32
C SER A 206 -19.20 -1.94 7.97
N GLN A 207 -18.35 -1.46 7.07
CA GLN A 207 -18.75 -1.05 5.73
C GLN A 207 -18.78 -2.21 4.73
N ALA A 208 -18.03 -3.30 4.99
CA ALA A 208 -17.83 -4.43 4.08
C ALA A 208 -19.06 -5.35 3.96
N THR A 209 -20.24 -4.77 3.75
CA THR A 209 -21.54 -5.45 3.71
C THR A 209 -21.65 -6.52 2.62
N LYS A 210 -20.79 -6.45 1.59
CA LYS A 210 -20.71 -7.44 0.49
C LYS A 210 -19.65 -8.51 0.68
N LEU A 211 -18.96 -8.54 1.82
CA LEU A 211 -17.93 -9.54 2.10
C LEU A 211 -18.56 -10.93 2.19
N GLU A 212 -18.13 -11.86 1.33
CA GLU A 212 -18.64 -13.23 1.25
C GLU A 212 -17.69 -14.22 1.90
N THR A 213 -16.37 -14.05 1.66
CA THR A 213 -15.35 -15.01 2.12
C THR A 213 -14.10 -14.35 2.67
N ILE A 214 -13.56 -14.95 3.73
CA ILE A 214 -12.24 -14.66 4.29
C ILE A 214 -11.40 -15.93 4.12
N GLN A 215 -10.40 -15.87 3.24
CA GLN A 215 -9.64 -17.05 2.80
C GLN A 215 -8.57 -17.49 3.81
N THR A 216 -8.01 -18.68 3.57
CA THR A 216 -7.05 -19.34 4.46
C THR A 216 -5.94 -18.39 4.93
N GLY A 217 -5.78 -18.27 6.25
CA GLY A 217 -4.74 -17.45 6.85
C GLY A 217 -4.79 -15.96 6.52
N ALA A 218 -5.90 -15.42 6.00
CA ALA A 218 -5.99 -14.04 5.51
C ALA A 218 -5.45 -13.00 6.50
N PHE A 219 -5.68 -13.20 7.80
CA PHE A 219 -5.22 -12.35 8.91
C PHE A 219 -4.31 -13.10 9.90
N PHE A 220 -3.70 -14.20 9.49
CA PHE A 220 -2.76 -14.97 10.32
C PHE A 220 -1.62 -14.10 10.87
N ASP A 221 -1.24 -14.29 12.14
CA ASP A 221 -0.10 -13.62 12.78
C ASP A 221 -0.23 -12.10 12.75
N ASN A 222 -1.16 -11.61 13.57
CA ASN A 222 -1.47 -10.19 13.75
C ASN A 222 -1.76 -9.91 15.24
N LYS A 223 -2.32 -8.74 15.56
CA LYS A 223 -2.63 -8.31 16.94
C LYS A 223 -4.10 -7.92 17.11
N ILE A 224 -4.99 -8.46 16.28
CA ILE A 224 -6.40 -8.10 16.27
C ILE A 224 -7.01 -8.54 17.61
N ASN A 225 -7.71 -7.64 18.29
CA ASN A 225 -8.26 -7.90 19.62
C ASN A 225 -9.78 -8.12 19.67
N GLU A 226 -10.51 -7.58 18.72
CA GLU A 226 -11.96 -7.73 18.57
C GLU A 226 -12.30 -7.88 17.09
N LEU A 227 -13.31 -8.70 16.80
CA LEU A 227 -13.93 -8.81 15.48
C LEU A 227 -15.42 -8.51 15.60
N ASP A 228 -15.89 -7.59 14.76
CA ASP A 228 -17.31 -7.26 14.65
C ASP A 228 -17.76 -7.43 13.20
N PHE A 229 -18.50 -8.52 12.97
CA PHE A 229 -19.14 -8.86 11.70
C PHE A 229 -20.64 -8.57 11.69
N SER A 230 -21.15 -7.77 12.63
CA SER A 230 -22.59 -7.47 12.74
C SER A 230 -23.16 -6.81 11.48
N GLY A 231 -22.35 -6.10 10.70
CA GLY A 231 -22.73 -5.49 9.42
C GLY A 231 -22.62 -6.42 8.19
N ASN A 232 -21.98 -7.59 8.31
CA ASN A 232 -21.61 -8.43 7.16
C ASN A 232 -22.65 -9.51 6.87
N THR A 233 -23.77 -9.13 6.26
CA THR A 233 -24.89 -10.04 5.98
C THR A 233 -24.57 -11.13 4.95
N GLU A 234 -23.63 -10.86 4.05
CA GLU A 234 -23.26 -11.77 2.95
C GLU A 234 -22.16 -12.78 3.33
N LEU A 235 -21.54 -12.64 4.50
CA LEU A 235 -20.42 -13.47 4.94
C LEU A 235 -20.90 -14.90 5.16
N SER A 236 -20.39 -15.83 4.34
CA SER A 236 -20.81 -17.24 4.36
C SER A 236 -19.68 -18.19 4.72
N GLU A 237 -18.42 -17.77 4.64
CA GLU A 237 -17.30 -18.65 4.98
C GLU A 237 -16.06 -17.93 5.53
N ILE A 238 -15.54 -18.46 6.64
CA ILE A 238 -14.24 -18.14 7.23
C ILE A 238 -13.37 -19.39 7.14
N PHE A 239 -12.32 -19.32 6.34
CA PHE A 239 -11.48 -20.47 5.99
C PHE A 239 -10.45 -20.83 7.07
N LEU A 240 -9.76 -21.96 6.85
CA LEU A 240 -8.71 -22.51 7.71
C LEU A 240 -7.74 -21.42 8.19
N ALA A 241 -7.50 -21.36 9.50
CA ALA A 241 -6.50 -20.47 10.11
C ALA A 241 -6.67 -18.96 9.79
N SER A 242 -7.84 -18.51 9.31
CA SER A 242 -8.03 -17.14 8.81
C SER A 242 -7.60 -16.05 9.81
N PHE A 243 -7.80 -16.29 11.11
CA PHE A 243 -7.42 -15.39 12.20
C PHE A 243 -6.52 -16.08 13.23
N GLU A 244 -5.82 -17.17 12.86
CA GLU A 244 -4.89 -17.84 13.77
C GLU A 244 -3.77 -16.88 14.23
N SER A 245 -3.30 -17.06 15.47
CA SER A 245 -2.23 -16.24 16.07
C SER A 245 -2.56 -14.75 16.09
N ASN A 246 -3.62 -14.41 16.82
CA ASN A 246 -4.07 -13.03 17.07
C ASN A 246 -4.34 -12.83 18.57
N GLN A 247 -5.01 -11.74 18.96
CA GLN A 247 -5.36 -11.42 20.35
C GLN A 247 -6.88 -11.35 20.54
N ILE A 248 -7.65 -12.02 19.69
CA ILE A 248 -9.11 -11.87 19.63
C ILE A 248 -9.70 -12.41 20.92
N ALA A 249 -10.37 -11.54 21.65
CA ALA A 249 -11.08 -11.89 22.89
C ALA A 249 -12.59 -12.06 22.67
N LYS A 250 -13.11 -11.60 21.54
CA LYS A 250 -14.55 -11.63 21.25
C LYS A 250 -14.82 -11.51 19.75
N VAL A 251 -15.85 -12.22 19.29
CA VAL A 251 -16.36 -12.11 17.91
C VAL A 251 -17.86 -11.87 17.94
N LYS A 252 -18.32 -10.82 17.26
CA LYS A 252 -19.75 -10.56 17.06
C LYS A 252 -20.14 -10.86 15.62
N PHE A 253 -21.24 -11.55 15.41
CA PHE A 253 -21.80 -11.84 14.09
C PHE A 253 -23.15 -11.14 13.90
N ASN A 254 -23.69 -11.25 12.69
CA ASN A 254 -25.07 -10.86 12.40
C ASN A 254 -25.99 -12.09 12.51
N PRO A 255 -26.96 -12.13 13.43
CA PRO A 255 -27.81 -13.31 13.62
C PRO A 255 -28.77 -13.55 12.44
N ASN A 256 -28.98 -12.55 11.59
CA ASN A 256 -29.77 -12.60 10.37
C ASN A 256 -28.92 -12.76 9.10
N GLY A 257 -27.61 -13.00 9.24
CA GLY A 257 -26.71 -13.27 8.12
C GLY A 257 -26.96 -14.64 7.48
N LYS A 258 -26.23 -14.93 6.39
CA LYS A 258 -26.21 -16.26 5.78
C LYS A 258 -25.71 -17.32 6.78
N PRO A 259 -26.13 -18.59 6.66
CA PRO A 259 -25.50 -19.69 7.39
C PRO A 259 -23.98 -19.66 7.16
N LEU A 260 -23.22 -19.57 8.24
CA LEU A 260 -21.78 -19.38 8.20
C LEU A 260 -21.06 -20.72 8.36
N VAL A 261 -20.03 -20.95 7.54
CA VAL A 261 -19.08 -22.06 7.77
C VAL A 261 -17.79 -21.47 8.32
N ILE A 262 -17.40 -21.87 9.53
CA ILE A 262 -16.11 -21.52 10.13
C ILE A 262 -15.26 -22.78 10.18
N ARG A 263 -14.15 -22.76 9.44
CA ARG A 263 -13.27 -23.90 9.25
C ARG A 263 -12.26 -24.04 10.39
N ASP A 264 -11.61 -25.21 10.42
CA ASP A 264 -10.60 -25.59 11.40
C ASP A 264 -9.56 -24.49 11.65
N SER A 265 -9.10 -24.41 12.90
CA SER A 265 -8.06 -23.46 13.35
C SER A 265 -8.34 -21.98 13.07
N ALA A 266 -9.52 -21.59 12.57
CA ALA A 266 -9.81 -20.21 12.17
C ALA A 266 -9.48 -19.18 13.27
N PHE A 267 -9.63 -19.58 14.53
CA PHE A 267 -9.34 -18.79 15.73
C PHE A 267 -8.31 -19.45 16.66
N LYS A 268 -7.50 -20.38 16.15
CA LYS A 268 -6.39 -20.96 16.91
C LYS A 268 -5.44 -19.87 17.43
N ASP A 269 -4.83 -20.11 18.59
CA ASP A 269 -3.87 -19.18 19.21
C ASP A 269 -4.39 -17.74 19.36
N ASN A 270 -5.66 -17.62 19.76
CA ASN A 270 -6.30 -16.39 20.23
C ASN A 270 -6.64 -16.43 21.72
N ILE A 271 -7.19 -15.34 22.25
CA ILE A 271 -7.73 -15.30 23.62
C ILE A 271 -9.05 -16.07 23.70
N ILE A 272 -9.90 -16.01 22.68
CA ILE A 272 -11.09 -16.86 22.56
C ILE A 272 -10.69 -18.33 22.53
N LYS A 273 -11.36 -19.14 23.35
CA LYS A 273 -11.08 -20.58 23.49
C LYS A 273 -12.32 -21.46 23.40
N ASN A 274 -13.51 -20.85 23.33
CA ASN A 274 -14.76 -21.57 23.37
C ASN A 274 -15.84 -20.84 22.54
N GLU A 275 -16.88 -21.58 22.16
CA GLU A 275 -17.93 -21.07 21.27
C GLU A 275 -18.84 -20.01 21.92
N THR A 276 -18.85 -19.88 23.26
CA THR A 276 -19.66 -18.85 23.92
C THR A 276 -19.13 -17.43 23.70
N ASP A 277 -17.88 -17.30 23.27
CA ASP A 277 -17.25 -16.04 22.87
C ASP A 277 -17.69 -15.59 21.44
N LEU A 278 -18.45 -16.45 20.74
CA LEU A 278 -19.03 -16.17 19.42
C LEU A 278 -20.47 -15.67 19.57
N GLU A 279 -20.63 -14.36 19.60
CA GLU A 279 -21.94 -13.74 19.78
C GLU A 279 -22.73 -13.67 18.47
N ASN A 280 -24.03 -13.96 18.56
CA ASN A 280 -24.99 -13.79 17.46
C ASN A 280 -24.66 -14.61 16.19
N LEU A 281 -24.09 -15.80 16.34
CA LEU A 281 -23.82 -16.69 15.22
C LEU A 281 -25.12 -16.97 14.41
N PRO A 282 -25.11 -16.87 13.06
CA PRO A 282 -26.28 -17.16 12.25
C PRO A 282 -26.82 -18.58 12.47
N LYS A 283 -28.13 -18.75 12.36
CA LYS A 283 -28.75 -20.09 12.45
C LYS A 283 -28.21 -21.02 11.35
N ASN A 284 -28.11 -22.32 11.67
CA ASN A 284 -27.59 -23.37 10.78
C ASN A 284 -26.11 -23.19 10.36
N SER A 285 -25.34 -22.39 11.10
CA SER A 285 -23.90 -22.28 10.91
C SER A 285 -23.19 -23.59 11.29
N LYS A 286 -22.07 -23.87 10.62
CA LYS A 286 -21.21 -25.03 10.87
C LYS A 286 -19.87 -24.56 11.39
N ILE A 287 -19.49 -25.03 12.57
CA ILE A 287 -18.20 -24.73 13.20
C ILE A 287 -17.58 -26.06 13.62
N GLU A 288 -16.33 -26.30 13.23
CA GLU A 288 -15.60 -27.51 13.59
C GLU A 288 -14.13 -27.15 13.78
N GLY A 289 -13.51 -27.64 14.86
CA GLY A 289 -12.07 -27.50 15.09
C GLY A 289 -11.55 -26.05 15.14
N ILE A 290 -12.40 -25.04 15.32
CA ILE A 290 -12.04 -23.63 15.06
C ILE A 290 -10.96 -23.07 16.00
N PHE A 291 -10.73 -23.72 17.16
CA PHE A 291 -9.71 -23.35 18.14
C PHE A 291 -8.49 -24.29 18.17
N ASN A 292 -8.51 -25.39 17.39
CA ASN A 292 -7.51 -26.46 17.40
C ASN A 292 -6.43 -26.27 16.36
#